data_AF-A0A935FAJ5-F1
#
_entry.id   AF-A0A935FAJ5-F1
#
_cell.length_a   1.000
_cell.length_b   1.000
_cell.length_c   1.000
_cell.angle_alpha   90.00
_cell.angle_beta   90.00
_cell.angle_gamma   90.00
#
_symmetry.space_group_name_H-M   'P 1'
#
loop_
_entity.id
_entity.type
_entity.pdbx_description
1 polymer ?
#
loop_
_entity_poly.entity_id
_entity_poly.type
_entity_poly.pdbx_seq_one_letter_code
_entity_poly.pdbx_strand_id
1 'polypeptide(L)'
;MIHTVDLPANHEDQLLHQHPRIRVFKTGFEQYDTGLLQNAGTVLVIEDGSHQYRDSLACLEKFAPFVTKDAYYIVEDGIVNELGMGKEFNGGPAKAIHEYLQQHPEFIIDRRYCDFFGKNATFNTNGYLKKIS
;
A
#
# COMPACT_ATOMS: atom_id res chain seq x y z
N MET A 1 14.11 2.91 -8.90
CA MET A 1 14.28 1.46 -8.66
C MET A 1 12.97 0.96 -8.07
N ILE A 2 12.50 -0.20 -8.50
CA ILE A 2 11.25 -0.82 -8.06
C ILE A 2 11.62 -2.00 -7.17
N HIS A 3 11.04 -2.07 -5.98
CA HIS A 3 11.09 -3.25 -5.13
C HIS A 3 9.73 -3.92 -5.18
N THR A 4 9.69 -5.17 -5.60
CA THR A 4 8.48 -6.00 -5.49
C THR A 4 8.64 -6.88 -4.27
N VAL A 5 7.62 -6.92 -3.42
CA VAL A 5 7.61 -7.69 -2.19
C VAL A 5 6.41 -8.62 -2.26
N ASP A 6 6.67 -9.90 -2.43
CA ASP A 6 5.66 -10.88 -2.82
C ASP A 6 5.90 -12.21 -2.09
N LEU A 7 4.97 -13.14 -2.29
CA LEU A 7 5.03 -14.51 -1.80
C LEU A 7 6.06 -15.35 -2.59
N PRO A 8 6.60 -16.43 -1.97
CA PRO A 8 7.63 -17.26 -2.57
C PRO A 8 7.23 -17.96 -3.87
N ALA A 9 5.94 -18.29 -4.03
CA ALA A 9 5.44 -19.12 -5.12
C ALA A 9 4.57 -18.28 -6.07
N ASN A 10 5.17 -17.75 -7.13
CA ASN A 10 4.46 -17.11 -8.24
C ASN A 10 5.08 -17.58 -9.59
N HIS A 11 4.41 -17.27 -10.69
CA HIS A 11 4.90 -17.55 -12.05
C HIS A 11 5.51 -16.28 -12.67
N GLU A 12 6.63 -15.83 -12.10
CA GLU A 12 7.32 -14.62 -12.55
C GLU A 12 8.20 -14.87 -13.79
N ASP A 13 8.23 -13.90 -14.70
CA ASP A 13 9.11 -13.94 -15.88
C ASP A 13 10.57 -13.73 -15.44
N GLN A 14 11.49 -14.54 -15.99
CA GLN A 14 12.90 -14.48 -15.66
C GLN A 14 13.52 -13.09 -15.91
N LEU A 15 12.97 -12.31 -16.85
CA LEU A 15 13.40 -10.95 -17.14
C LEU A 15 13.28 -10.01 -15.93
N LEU A 16 12.36 -10.27 -14.98
CA LEU A 16 12.23 -9.47 -13.76
C LEU A 16 13.49 -9.52 -12.90
N HIS A 17 14.12 -10.70 -12.79
CA HIS A 17 15.34 -10.89 -12.00
C HIS A 17 16.59 -10.35 -12.69
N GLN A 18 16.54 -10.17 -14.01
CA GLN A 18 17.66 -9.67 -14.81
C GLN A 18 17.62 -8.14 -14.97
N HIS A 19 16.48 -7.50 -14.70
CA HIS A 19 16.33 -6.07 -14.96
C HIS A 19 17.03 -5.23 -13.87
N PRO A 20 17.95 -4.32 -14.24
CA PRO A 20 18.84 -3.63 -13.29
C PRO A 20 18.13 -2.64 -12.35
N ARG A 21 16.86 -2.34 -12.62
CA ARG A 21 16.05 -1.40 -11.81
C ARG A 21 14.92 -2.07 -11.05
N ILE A 22 14.83 -3.41 -11.07
CA ILE A 22 13.83 -4.19 -10.32
C ILE A 22 14.58 -5.07 -9.32
N ARG A 23 14.11 -5.10 -8.07
CA ARG A 23 14.56 -6.06 -7.06
C ARG A 23 13.35 -6.80 -6.52
N VAL A 24 13.45 -8.11 -6.50
CA VAL A 24 12.37 -9.01 -6.09
C VAL A 24 12.67 -9.56 -4.71
N PHE A 25 11.76 -9.38 -3.76
CA PHE A 25 11.82 -9.91 -2.41
C PHE A 25 10.67 -10.91 -2.20
N LYS A 26 10.99 -12.14 -1.78
CA LYS A 26 10.06 -13.28 -1.82
C LYS A 26 9.64 -13.79 -0.44
N THR A 27 10.04 -13.10 0.62
CA THR A 27 9.88 -13.56 2.01
C THR A 27 8.76 -12.82 2.74
N GLY A 28 7.82 -12.23 2.00
CA GLY A 28 6.75 -11.40 2.56
C GLY A 28 7.23 -10.03 3.00
N PHE A 29 6.26 -9.16 3.29
CA PHE A 29 6.52 -7.78 3.70
C PHE A 29 7.14 -7.71 5.08
N GLU A 30 6.87 -8.68 5.95
CA GLU A 30 7.37 -8.79 7.31
C GLU A 30 8.89 -8.88 7.34
N GLN A 31 9.48 -9.60 6.38
CA GLN A 31 10.93 -9.82 6.29
C GLN A 31 11.65 -8.82 5.40
N TYR A 32 10.92 -7.90 4.75
CA TYR A 32 11.55 -6.85 3.96
C TYR A 32 12.39 -5.92 4.84
N ASP A 33 13.65 -5.70 4.47
CA ASP A 33 14.57 -4.78 5.15
C ASP A 33 14.29 -3.33 4.74
N THR A 34 13.67 -2.56 5.63
CA THR A 34 13.37 -1.14 5.41
C THR A 34 14.62 -0.25 5.41
N GLY A 35 15.79 -0.75 5.86
CA GLY A 35 17.07 -0.07 5.70
C GLY A 35 17.40 0.25 4.24
N LEU A 36 16.89 -0.55 3.30
CA LEU A 36 17.03 -0.32 1.86
C LEU A 36 16.30 0.94 1.36
N LEU A 37 15.36 1.49 2.14
CA LEU A 37 14.59 2.68 1.80
C LEU A 37 15.23 3.98 2.31
N GLN A 38 16.14 3.91 3.29
CA GLN A 38 16.68 5.10 3.97
C GLN A 38 17.41 6.09 3.05
N ASN A 39 18.04 5.57 1.99
CA ASN A 39 18.81 6.38 1.03
C ASN A 39 18.08 6.56 -0.32
N ALA A 40 16.79 6.20 -0.40
CA ALA A 40 16.00 6.40 -1.60
C ALA A 40 15.62 7.88 -1.75
N GLY A 41 15.68 8.43 -2.96
CA GLY A 41 15.35 9.85 -3.20
C GLY A 41 13.86 10.16 -3.04
N THR A 42 13.00 9.38 -3.70
CA THR A 42 11.54 9.49 -3.60
C THR A 42 10.98 8.08 -3.41
N VAL A 43 10.11 7.93 -2.42
CA VAL A 43 9.48 6.66 -2.07
C VAL A 43 7.97 6.83 -2.20
N LEU A 44 7.40 5.97 -3.05
CA LEU A 44 5.98 5.73 -3.18
C LEU A 44 5.74 4.25 -2.89
N VAL A 45 4.66 3.95 -2.18
CA VAL A 45 4.29 2.58 -1.81
C VAL A 45 2.93 2.27 -2.42
N ILE A 46 2.80 1.06 -2.98
CA ILE A 46 1.53 0.47 -3.39
C ILE A 46 1.39 -0.83 -2.58
N GLU A 47 0.36 -0.92 -1.77
CA GLU A 47 0.02 -2.09 -0.96
C GLU A 47 -1.16 -2.79 -1.60
N ASP A 48 -0.88 -3.96 -2.16
CA ASP A 48 -1.83 -4.87 -2.81
C ASP A 48 -1.60 -6.28 -2.25
N GLY A 49 -1.76 -6.40 -0.92
CA GLY A 49 -1.44 -7.60 -0.15
C GLY A 49 -2.61 -8.57 -0.01
N SER A 50 -2.84 -9.07 1.22
CA SER A 50 -3.92 -10.02 1.50
C SER A 50 -5.31 -9.36 1.63
N HIS A 51 -5.35 -8.03 1.66
CA HIS A 51 -6.49 -7.19 2.00
C HIS A 51 -7.08 -7.45 3.40
N GLN A 52 -6.42 -8.28 4.22
CA GLN A 52 -6.81 -8.49 5.60
C GLN A 52 -6.53 -7.22 6.39
N TYR A 53 -7.51 -6.78 7.18
CA TYR A 53 -7.40 -5.58 8.03
C TYR A 53 -6.06 -5.49 8.78
N ARG A 54 -5.62 -6.57 9.42
CA ARG A 54 -4.38 -6.58 10.22
C ARG A 54 -3.12 -6.46 9.36
N ASP A 55 -3.12 -7.08 8.19
CA ASP A 55 -1.95 -7.10 7.32
C ASP A 55 -1.79 -5.73 6.65
N SER A 56 -2.87 -5.14 6.14
CA SER A 56 -2.85 -3.77 5.59
C SER A 56 -2.44 -2.73 6.64
N LEU A 57 -2.92 -2.84 7.89
CA LEU A 57 -2.48 -1.96 8.97
C LEU A 57 -0.99 -2.16 9.28
N ALA A 58 -0.52 -3.40 9.39
CA ALA A 58 0.90 -3.69 9.62
C ALA A 58 1.80 -3.19 8.48
N CYS A 59 1.36 -3.30 7.23
CA CYS A 59 2.03 -2.72 6.07
C CYS A 59 2.10 -1.19 6.15
N LEU A 60 0.99 -0.53 6.47
CA LEU A 60 0.94 0.93 6.66
C LEU A 60 1.98 1.36 7.70
N GLU A 61 1.95 0.77 8.89
CA GLU A 61 2.91 1.07 9.98
C GLU A 61 4.37 0.84 9.56
N LYS A 62 4.62 -0.20 8.74
CA LYS A 62 5.97 -0.54 8.31
C LYS A 62 6.53 0.40 7.25
N PHE A 63 5.73 0.77 6.25
CA PHE A 63 6.24 1.44 5.04
C PHE A 63 5.89 2.92 4.93
N ALA A 64 4.77 3.37 5.52
CA ALA A 64 4.37 4.77 5.48
C ALA A 64 5.41 5.76 6.07
N PRO A 65 6.21 5.40 7.11
CA PRO A 65 7.28 6.27 7.58
C PRO A 65 8.31 6.64 6.49
N PHE A 66 8.51 5.76 5.50
CA PHE A 66 9.48 5.95 4.42
C PHE A 66 8.93 6.68 3.21
N VAL A 67 7.60 6.79 3.07
CA VAL A 67 6.99 7.57 1.98
C VAL A 67 7.50 9.00 2.07
N THR A 68 7.95 9.54 0.95
CA THR A 68 8.50 10.90 0.91
C THR A 68 7.39 11.94 0.86
N LYS A 69 7.64 13.14 1.39
CA LYS A 69 6.70 14.26 1.28
C LYS A 69 6.28 14.48 -0.18
N ASP A 70 5.00 14.79 -0.37
CA ASP A 70 4.31 14.93 -1.66
C ASP A 70 4.17 13.64 -2.49
N ALA A 71 4.72 12.51 -2.05
CA ALA A 71 4.46 11.19 -2.61
C ALA A 71 3.26 10.52 -1.94
N TYR A 72 3.01 9.27 -2.33
CA TYR A 72 1.80 8.53 -1.95
C TYR A 72 2.12 7.20 -1.29
N TYR A 73 1.26 6.84 -0.35
CA TYR A 73 0.97 5.46 -0.01
C TYR A 73 -0.38 5.12 -0.64
N ILE A 74 -0.43 4.15 -1.54
CA ILE A 74 -1.65 3.67 -2.16
C ILE A 74 -2.01 2.33 -1.53
N VAL A 75 -3.17 2.27 -0.90
CA VAL A 75 -3.75 1.06 -0.34
C VAL A 75 -4.82 0.56 -1.32
N GLU A 76 -4.64 -0.63 -1.88
CA GLU A 76 -5.58 -1.20 -2.84
C GLU A 76 -6.78 -1.88 -2.14
N ASP A 77 -7.85 -2.12 -2.91
CA ASP A 77 -9.01 -2.93 -2.50
C ASP A 77 -9.77 -2.49 -1.24
N GLY A 78 -9.78 -1.19 -0.95
CA GLY A 78 -10.71 -0.61 0.05
C GLY A 78 -12.20 -0.92 -0.25
N ILE A 79 -12.54 -1.22 -1.51
CA ILE A 79 -13.93 -1.49 -1.96
C ILE A 79 -14.52 -2.79 -1.40
N VAL A 80 -13.73 -3.72 -0.86
CA VAL A 80 -14.21 -5.04 -0.39
C VAL A 80 -15.41 -4.94 0.56
N ASN A 81 -15.51 -3.88 1.36
CA ASN A 81 -16.66 -3.65 2.23
C ASN A 81 -17.95 -3.35 1.45
N GLU A 82 -17.88 -2.50 0.43
CA GLU A 82 -19.03 -2.13 -0.41
C GLU A 82 -19.48 -3.29 -1.30
N LEU A 83 -18.57 -4.22 -1.61
CA LEU A 83 -18.89 -5.49 -2.28
C LEU A 83 -19.52 -6.54 -1.34
N GLY A 84 -19.72 -6.21 -0.06
CA GLY A 84 -20.29 -7.14 0.93
C GLY A 84 -19.30 -8.17 1.48
N MET A 85 -18.00 -8.03 1.19
CA MET A 85 -16.94 -8.95 1.64
C MET A 85 -16.27 -8.50 2.94
N GLY A 86 -16.75 -7.43 3.58
CA GLY A 86 -16.11 -6.86 4.78
C GLY A 86 -15.94 -7.85 5.94
N LYS A 87 -16.81 -8.85 6.08
CA LYS A 87 -16.66 -9.89 7.12
C LYS A 87 -15.48 -10.82 6.85
N GLU A 88 -15.26 -11.20 5.60
CA GLU A 88 -14.13 -12.05 5.19
C GLU A 88 -12.80 -11.37 5.48
N PHE A 89 -12.74 -10.06 5.21
CA PHE A 89 -11.53 -9.25 5.39
C PHE A 89 -11.39 -8.55 6.74
N ASN A 90 -12.29 -8.81 7.69
CA ASN A 90 -12.34 -8.16 9.01
C ASN A 90 -12.42 -6.62 8.96
N GLY A 91 -13.12 -6.08 7.96
CA GLY A 91 -13.21 -4.65 7.62
C GLY A 91 -12.18 -4.19 6.59
N GLY A 92 -11.22 -5.05 6.26
CA GLY A 92 -10.28 -4.89 5.16
C GLY A 92 -9.44 -3.62 5.18
N PRO A 93 -8.96 -3.18 4.01
CA PRO A 93 -8.04 -2.05 3.90
C PRO A 93 -8.69 -0.72 4.30
N ALA A 94 -10.00 -0.52 4.03
CA ALA A 94 -10.70 0.71 4.42
C ALA A 94 -10.72 0.92 5.94
N LYS A 95 -10.82 -0.15 6.74
CA LYS A 95 -10.72 -0.06 8.19
C LYS A 95 -9.28 0.27 8.64
N ALA A 96 -8.27 -0.35 8.01
CA ALA A 96 -6.87 -0.09 8.31
C ALA A 96 -6.50 1.38 8.03
N ILE A 97 -6.92 1.91 6.87
CA ILE A 97 -6.75 3.33 6.52
C ILE A 97 -7.40 4.23 7.57
N HIS A 98 -8.64 3.93 7.95
CA HIS A 98 -9.36 4.74 8.93
C HIS A 98 -8.63 4.79 10.28
N GLU A 99 -8.16 3.64 10.77
CA GLU A 99 -7.43 3.55 12.04
C GLU A 99 -6.08 4.26 11.97
N TYR A 100 -5.29 4.03 10.92
CA TYR A 100 -3.99 4.66 10.72
C TYR A 100 -4.09 6.19 10.69
N LEU A 101 -5.02 6.75 9.91
CA LEU A 101 -5.15 8.21 9.78
C LEU A 101 -5.59 8.93 11.06
N GLN A 102 -6.11 8.23 12.08
CA GLN A 102 -6.41 8.85 13.37
C GLN A 102 -5.14 9.33 14.11
N GLN A 103 -4.00 8.70 13.84
CA GLN A 103 -2.74 8.95 14.54
C GLN A 103 -1.67 9.58 13.64
N HIS A 104 -1.92 9.64 12.32
CA HIS A 104 -0.96 10.04 11.30
C HIS A 104 -1.43 11.27 10.49
N PRO A 105 -1.44 12.48 11.10
CA PRO A 105 -1.89 13.71 10.44
C PRO A 105 -0.99 14.16 9.28
N GLU A 106 0.21 13.57 9.15
CA GLU A 106 1.10 13.77 8.02
C GLU A 106 0.57 13.16 6.71
N PHE A 107 -0.49 12.36 6.77
CA PHE A 107 -1.19 11.83 5.60
C PHE A 107 -2.61 12.37 5.46
N ILE A 108 -3.03 12.60 4.22
CA ILE A 108 -4.42 12.92 3.88
C ILE A 108 -4.92 12.03 2.75
N ILE A 109 -6.23 11.78 2.71
CA ILE A 109 -6.86 11.12 1.56
C ILE A 109 -6.93 12.11 0.41
N ASP A 110 -6.26 11.82 -0.70
CA ASP A 110 -6.35 12.61 -1.93
C ASP A 110 -7.66 12.30 -2.66
N ARG A 111 -8.68 13.12 -2.36
CA ARG A 111 -10.02 13.02 -2.94
C ARG A 111 -10.04 13.13 -4.46
N ARG A 112 -9.05 13.78 -5.08
CA ARG A 112 -8.98 13.88 -6.55
C ARG A 112 -8.93 12.51 -7.22
N TYR A 113 -8.22 11.55 -6.62
CA TYR A 113 -8.11 10.20 -7.17
C TYR A 113 -9.24 9.29 -6.68
N CYS A 114 -9.62 9.38 -5.41
CA CYS A 114 -10.74 8.60 -4.86
C CYS A 114 -12.08 8.94 -5.54
N ASP A 115 -12.27 10.22 -5.89
CA ASP A 115 -13.55 10.72 -6.41
C ASP A 115 -13.52 11.03 -7.92
N PHE A 116 -12.47 10.60 -8.64
CA PHE A 116 -12.23 10.97 -10.04
C PHE A 116 -13.43 10.68 -10.95
N PHE A 117 -14.09 9.53 -10.76
CA PHE A 117 -15.28 9.11 -11.52
C PHE A 117 -16.60 9.31 -10.74
N GLY A 118 -16.57 10.06 -9.65
CA GLY A 118 -17.65 10.16 -8.67
C GLY A 118 -17.18 9.72 -7.27
N LYS A 119 -17.91 10.10 -6.22
CA LYS A 119 -17.51 9.89 -4.82
C LYS A 119 -17.15 8.42 -4.53
N ASN A 120 -15.89 8.14 -4.22
CA ASN A 120 -15.33 6.79 -4.01
C ASN A 120 -15.71 5.79 -5.13
N ALA A 121 -15.89 6.24 -6.37
CA ALA A 121 -16.13 5.37 -7.52
C ALA A 121 -14.80 4.78 -8.04
N THR A 122 -14.15 3.98 -7.19
CA THR A 122 -12.84 3.35 -7.39
C THR A 122 -12.72 2.07 -6.56
N PHE A 123 -11.82 1.16 -6.95
CA PHE A 123 -11.50 -0.04 -6.16
C PHE A 123 -10.72 0.31 -4.88
N ASN A 124 -9.97 1.41 -4.90
CA ASN A 124 -9.10 1.84 -3.80
C ASN A 124 -9.82 2.91 -2.97
N THR A 125 -11.00 2.58 -2.40
CA THR A 125 -11.83 3.55 -1.67
C THR A 125 -11.03 4.14 -0.49
N ASN A 126 -10.94 5.47 -0.44
CA ASN A 126 -10.05 6.19 0.50
C ASN A 126 -8.56 5.80 0.45
N GLY A 127 -8.11 5.00 -0.52
CA GLY A 127 -6.80 4.35 -0.54
C GLY A 127 -5.64 5.21 -1.02
N TYR A 128 -5.90 6.40 -1.58
CA TYR A 128 -4.85 7.31 -2.04
C TYR A 128 -4.40 8.24 -0.91
N LEU A 129 -3.39 7.84 -0.14
CA LEU A 129 -2.86 8.61 0.98
C LEU A 129 -1.68 9.46 0.53
N LYS A 130 -1.85 10.78 0.47
CA LYS A 130 -0.78 11.72 0.15
C LYS A 130 -0.06 12.14 1.44
N LYS A 131 1.28 12.05 1.45
CA LYS A 131 2.08 12.59 2.56
C LYS A 131 2.28 14.09 2.41
N ILE A 132 1.88 14.88 3.40
CA ILE A 132 1.89 16.35 3.36
C ILE A 132 2.95 16.99 4.28
N SER A 133 3.49 16.25 5.24
CA SER A 133 4.55 16.72 6.14
C SER A 133 5.57 15.65 6.50
#